data_AF-A0A013XWD0-F1
#
_entry.id   AF-A0A013XWD0-F1
#
_cell.length_a   1.000
_cell.length_b   1.000
_cell.length_c   1.000
_cell.angle_alpha   90.00
_cell.angle_beta   90.00
_cell.angle_gamma   90.00
#
_symmetry.space_group_name_H-M   'P 1'
#
loop_
_entity.id
_entity.type
_entity.pdbx_description
1 polymer ?
#
loop_
_entity_poly.entity_id
_entity_poly.type
_entity_poly.pdbx_seq_one_letter_code
_entity_poly.pdbx_strand_id
1 'polypeptide(L)' 'MRRFRQKHSVPVLDALKAWLDDIAPKVVPDTKLGDAVSYTLNQWEYLTRYVEDGRMPIDNNLLERDIRVFATGRKSWLF' A
#
# COMPACT_ATOMS: atom_id res chain seq x y z
N MET A 1 -19.36 0.66 -6.91
CA MET A 1 -17.88 0.59 -6.75
C MET A 1 -17.34 -0.83 -6.63
N ARG A 2 -17.80 -1.68 -5.69
CA ARG A 2 -17.27 -3.05 -5.49
C ARG A 2 -17.14 -3.88 -6.78
N ARG A 3 -18.23 -4.04 -7.55
CA ARG A 3 -18.23 -4.80 -8.81
C ARG A 3 -17.23 -4.27 -9.84
N PHE A 4 -17.02 -2.96 -9.90
CA PHE A 4 -16.05 -2.34 -10.80
C PHE A 4 -14.62 -2.67 -10.38
N ARG A 5 -14.31 -2.56 -9.08
CA ARG A 5 -13.00 -2.93 -8.53
C ARG A 5 -12.70 -4.43 -8.69
N GLN A 6 -13.69 -5.28 -8.50
CA GLN A 6 -13.56 -6.72 -8.75
C GLN A 6 -13.25 -7.04 -10.23
N LYS A 7 -13.82 -6.28 -11.18
CA LYS A 7 -13.58 -6.49 -12.60
C LYS A 7 -12.24 -5.93 -13.10
N HIS A 8 -11.82 -4.80 -12.54
CA HIS A 8 -10.69 -4.02 -13.09
C HIS A 8 -9.46 -4.00 -12.18
N SER A 9 -9.64 -3.88 -10.86
CA SER A 9 -8.53 -3.77 -9.91
C SER A 9 -7.99 -5.14 -9.49
N VAL A 10 -8.86 -6.12 -9.22
CA VAL A 10 -8.45 -7.45 -8.75
C VAL A 10 -7.50 -8.15 -9.73
N PRO A 11 -7.75 -8.20 -11.06
CA PRO A 11 -6.81 -8.84 -11.99
C PRO A 11 -5.42 -8.21 -11.99
N VAL A 12 -5.34 -6.89 -11.77
CA VAL A 12 -4.06 -6.17 -11.70
C VAL A 12 -3.34 -6.47 -10.39
N LEU A 13 -4.07 -6.53 -9.28
CA LEU A 13 -3.52 -6.91 -7.97
C LEU A 13 -3.02 -8.35 -7.98
N ASP A 14 -3.76 -9.27 -8.60
CA ASP A 14 -3.36 -10.68 -8.72
C ASP A 14 -2.10 -10.82 -9.56
N ALA A 15 -2.02 -10.11 -10.70
CA ALA A 15 -0.82 -10.10 -11.54
C ALA A 15 0.40 -9.50 -10.79
N LEU A 16 0.18 -8.43 -10.03
CA LEU A 16 1.22 -7.83 -9.20
C LEU A 16 1.67 -8.79 -8.08
N LYS A 17 0.75 -9.50 -7.44
CA LYS A 17 1.07 -10.47 -6.38
C LYS A 17 1.90 -11.62 -6.92
N ALA A 18 1.48 -12.18 -8.05
CA ALA A 18 2.20 -13.26 -8.71
C ALA A 18 3.63 -12.82 -9.10
N TRP A 19 3.78 -11.59 -9.60
CA TRP A 19 5.10 -11.04 -9.89
C TRP A 19 5.94 -10.83 -8.62
N LEU A 20 5.36 -10.26 -7.56
CA LEU A 20 6.05 -10.07 -6.28
C LEU A 20 6.52 -11.39 -5.66
N ASP A 21 5.69 -12.42 -5.71
CA ASP A 21 6.01 -13.76 -5.19
C ASP A 21 7.11 -14.45 -6.00
N ASP A 22 7.17 -14.22 -7.32
CA ASP A 22 8.23 -14.73 -8.18
C ASP A 22 9.57 -14.03 -7.95
N ILE A 23 9.56 -12.72 -7.69
CA ILE A 23 10.80 -11.97 -7.45
C ILE A 23 11.30 -12.06 -6.01
N ALA A 24 10.42 -12.25 -5.03
CA ALA A 24 10.78 -12.31 -3.61
C ALA A 24 11.98 -13.24 -3.30
N PRO A 25 12.05 -14.49 -3.80
CA PRO A 25 13.21 -15.35 -3.57
C PRO A 25 14.46 -14.96 -4.37
N LYS A 26 14.33 -14.12 -5.40
CA LYS A 26 15.42 -13.69 -6.29
C LYS A 26 16.10 -12.41 -5.79
N VAL A 27 15.46 -11.67 -4.90
CA VAL A 27 15.99 -10.42 -4.36
C VAL A 27 16.84 -10.70 -3.13
N VAL A 28 18.04 -10.11 -3.11
CA VAL A 28 18.95 -10.24 -1.98
C VAL A 28 18.32 -9.55 -0.75
N PRO A 29 18.20 -10.25 0.40
CA PRO A 29 17.77 -9.64 1.65
C PRO A 29 18.66 -8.44 2.01
N ASP A 30 18.13 -7.42 2.69
CA ASP A 30 18.88 -6.24 3.13
C ASP A 30 19.30 -5.26 2.00
N THR A 31 18.64 -5.38 0.84
CA THR A 31 18.68 -4.36 -0.20
C THR A 31 17.40 -3.52 -0.15
N LYS A 32 17.46 -2.26 -0.60
CA LYS A 32 16.27 -1.40 -0.71
C LYS A 32 15.13 -2.05 -1.48
N LEU A 33 15.46 -2.86 -2.50
CA LEU A 33 14.47 -3.61 -3.26
C LEU A 33 13.89 -4.77 -2.44
N GLY A 34 14.73 -5.52 -1.72
CA GLY A 34 14.31 -6.62 -0.84
C GLY A 34 13.40 -6.12 0.27
N ASP A 35 13.75 -5.00 0.89
CA ASP A 35 12.93 -4.34 1.91
C ASP A 35 11.58 -3.91 1.33
N ALA A 36 11.58 -3.30 0.15
CA ALA A 36 10.34 -2.87 -0.50
C ALA A 36 9.43 -4.07 -0.85
N VAL A 37 9.98 -5.15 -1.40
CA VAL A 37 9.23 -6.36 -1.74
C VAL A 37 8.68 -7.03 -0.48
N SER A 38 9.52 -7.23 0.53
CA SER A 38 9.13 -7.82 1.81
C SER A 38 8.06 -6.99 2.50
N TYR A 39 8.25 -5.68 2.60
CA TYR A 39 7.25 -4.78 3.17
C TYR A 39 5.92 -4.82 2.42
N THR A 40 5.95 -4.78 1.09
CA THR A 40 4.74 -4.83 0.26
C THR A 40 3.97 -6.14 0.47
N LEU A 41 4.68 -7.27 0.52
CA LEU A 41 4.07 -8.58 0.77
C LEU A 41 3.49 -8.68 2.18
N ASN A 42 4.19 -8.17 3.20
CA ASN A 42 3.71 -8.13 4.58
C ASN A 42 2.45 -7.26 4.75
N GLN A 43 2.29 -6.23 3.91
CA GLN A 43 1.12 -5.33 3.95
C GLN A 43 0.02 -5.72 2.96
N TRP A 44 0.15 -6.85 2.26
CA TRP A 44 -0.73 -7.20 1.14
C TRP A 44 -2.22 -7.24 1.50
N GLU A 45 -2.58 -7.80 2.66
CA GLU A 45 -3.97 -7.83 3.13
C GLU A 45 -4.54 -6.41 3.27
N TYR A 46 -3.79 -5.50 3.89
CA TYR A 46 -4.22 -4.12 4.07
C TYR A 46 -4.33 -3.36 2.74
N LEU A 47 -3.38 -3.60 1.83
CA LEU A 47 -3.34 -2.95 0.52
C LEU A 47 -4.50 -3.36 -0.38
N THR A 48 -5.00 -4.59 -0.24
CA THR A 48 -6.06 -5.13 -1.09
C THR A 48 -7.47 -4.96 -0.54
N ARG A 49 -7.65 -4.68 0.76
CA ARG A 49 -8.97 -4.51 1.42
C ARG A 49 -9.94 -3.56 0.72
N TYR A 50 -9.45 -2.50 0.06
CA TYR A 50 -10.34 -1.55 -0.63
C TYR A 50 -11.15 -2.19 -1.77
N VAL A 51 -10.70 -3.33 -2.33
CA VAL A 51 -11.47 -4.03 -3.37
C VAL A 51 -12.61 -4.88 -2.80
N GLU A 52 -12.58 -5.18 -1.50
CA GLU A 52 -13.59 -5.98 -0.81
C GLU A 52 -14.82 -5.15 -0.44
N ASP A 53 -14.60 -3.97 0.14
CA ASP A 53 -15.65 -3.00 0.48
C ASP A 53 -15.58 -1.77 -0.43
N GLY A 54 -16.65 -1.54 -1.21
CA GLY A 54 -16.75 -0.40 -2.11
C GLY A 54 -16.81 0.97 -1.42
N ARG A 55 -16.99 1.02 -0.09
CA ARG A 55 -16.99 2.23 0.73
C ARG A 55 -15.58 2.65 1.14
N MET A 56 -14.61 1.74 1.11
CA MET A 56 -13.24 2.05 1.45
C MET A 56 -12.57 2.86 0.33
N PRO A 57 -11.86 3.96 0.64
CA PRO A 57 -11.04 4.65 -0.33
C PRO A 57 -9.85 3.77 -0.74
N ILE A 58 -9.30 4.02 -1.94
CA ILE A 58 -8.09 3.32 -2.42
C ILE A 58 -6.82 3.88 -1.77
N ASP A 59 -6.87 5.14 -1.35
CA ASP A 59 -5.76 5.87 -0.78
C ASP A 59 -6.14 6.48 0.57
N ASN A 60 -5.12 6.83 1.34
CA ASN A 60 -5.22 7.48 2.64
C ASN A 60 -5.04 9.01 2.53
N ASN A 61 -5.17 9.63 1.34
CA ASN A 61 -4.81 11.05 1.13
C ASN A 61 -5.54 11.99 2.07
N LEU A 62 -6.80 11.68 2.43
CA LEU A 62 -7.56 12.45 3.41
C LEU A 62 -6.87 12.47 4.78
N LEU A 63 -6.47 11.29 5.27
CA LEU A 63 -5.75 11.16 6.52
C LEU A 63 -4.39 11.87 6.45
N GLU A 64 -3.65 11.70 5.36
CA GLU A 64 -2.35 12.34 5.16
C GLU A 64 -2.45 13.87 5.18
N ARG A 65 -3.48 14.41 4.53
CA ARG A 65 -3.77 15.86 4.56
C ARG A 65 -4.07 16.35 5.96
N ASP A 66 -4.84 15.59 6.73
CA ASP A 66 -5.27 15.99 8.08
C ASP A 66 -4.09 15.93 9.07
N ILE A 67 -3.22 14.91 8.98
CA ILE A 67 -2.02 14.81 9.84
C ILE A 67 -0.91 15.78 9.42
N ARG A 68 -0.92 16.30 8.19
CA ARG A 68 0.15 17.16 7.65
C ARG A 68 0.40 18.40 8.51
N VAL A 69 -0.66 19.01 9.04
CA VAL A 69 -0.57 20.21 9.90
C VAL A 69 0.24 19.88 11.15
N PHE A 70 -0.05 18.74 11.77
CA PHE A 70 0.66 18.28 12.96
C PHE A 70 2.10 17.88 12.64
N ALA A 71 2.32 17.10 11.58
CA ALA A 71 3.66 16.67 11.16
C ALA A 71 4.59 17.86 10.85
N THR A 72 4.04 18.92 10.24
CA THR A 72 4.78 20.16 9.94
C THR A 72 5.01 20.99 11.21
N GLY A 73 3.98 21.14 12.05
CA GLY A 73 4.06 21.92 13.29
C GLY A 73 5.02 21.37 14.33
N ARG A 74 5.25 20.05 14.37
CA ARG A 74 6.21 19.42 15.30
C ARG A 74 7.62 19.99 15.25
N LYS A 75 8.11 20.45 14.08
CA LYS A 75 9.43 21.11 13.98
C LYS A 75 9.45 22.53 14.57
N SER A 76 8.29 23.17 14.65
CA SER A 76 8.11 24.54 15.17
C SER A 76 7.73 24.59 16.64
N TRP A 77 7.44 23.45 17.28
CA TRP A 77 6.97 23.35 18.67
C TRP A 77 8.06 22.85 19.65
N LEU A 78 9.32 22.82 19.22
CA LEU A 78 10.49 22.44 20.03
C LEU A 78 11.15 23.67 20.70
N PHE A 79 10.39 24.73 20.97
CA PHE A 79 10.87 25.91 21.71
C PHE A 79 10.17 26.01 23.07
#